data_AF-A0A5D0MJ89-F1
#
_entry.id   AF-A0A5D0MJ89-F1
#
_cell.length_a   1.000
_cell.length_b   1.000
_cell.length_c   1.000
_cell.angle_alpha   90.00
_cell.angle_beta   90.00
_cell.angle_gamma   90.00
#
_symmetry.space_group_name_H-M   'P 1'
#
loop_
_entity.id
_entity.type
_entity.pdbx_description
1 polymer ?
#
loop_
_entity_poly.entity_id
_entity_poly.type
_entity_poly.pdbx_seq_one_letter_code
_entity_poly.pdbx_strand_id
1 'polypeptide(L)'
;YDLGFHWFQFSGYPFVFALWIADSKWEGTDDIKRLHKNLVNIKVNSQKNLAALLEEYSFKGLTSYQILDYWDIIDYNLTEKHICGLIKFYKLAYEAGEIKKFPSLNLSV
;
A
#
# COMPACT_ATOMS: atom_id res chain seq x y z
N TYR A 1 12.79 12.27 9.28
CA TYR A 1 11.71 11.80 10.16
C TYR A 1 10.91 10.76 9.41
N ASP A 2 10.63 9.62 10.05
CA ASP A 2 9.84 8.54 9.46
C ASP A 2 8.40 8.65 9.97
N LEU A 3 7.49 9.08 9.10
CA LEU A 3 6.08 9.26 9.43
C LEU A 3 5.38 7.93 9.70
N GLY A 4 5.79 6.84 9.03
CA GLY A 4 5.26 5.51 9.26
C GLY A 4 5.62 5.03 10.67
N PHE A 5 6.86 5.23 11.09
CA PHE A 5 7.30 4.92 12.46
C PHE A 5 6.56 5.74 13.51
N HIS A 6 6.43 7.06 13.32
CA HIS A 6 5.69 7.91 14.27
C HIS A 6 4.21 7.54 14.34
N TRP A 7 3.59 7.22 13.21
CA TRP A 7 2.23 6.71 13.17
C TRP A 7 2.09 5.40 13.92
N PHE A 8 3.02 4.47 13.74
CA PHE A 8 3.02 3.19 14.45
C PHE A 8 3.14 3.37 15.96
N GLN A 9 4.05 4.26 16.42
CA GLN A 9 4.19 4.60 17.84
C GLN A 9 2.89 5.21 18.42
N PHE A 10 2.21 6.04 17.65
CA PHE A 10 0.98 6.71 18.09
C PHE A 10 -0.25 5.79 18.06
N SER A 11 -0.40 4.98 17.02
CA SER A 11 -1.64 4.23 16.75
C SER A 11 -1.56 2.75 17.06
N GLY A 12 -0.36 2.17 17.10
CA GLY A 12 -0.11 0.73 17.17
C GLY A 12 -0.36 -0.03 15.86
N TYR A 13 -0.69 0.66 14.77
CA TYR A 13 -1.02 0.06 13.47
C TYR A 13 -0.08 0.55 12.36
N PRO A 14 0.17 -0.26 11.32
CA PRO A 14 0.86 0.22 10.12
C PRO A 14 0.03 1.30 9.40
N PHE A 15 0.70 2.16 8.64
CA PHE A 15 0.06 3.19 7.83
C PHE A 15 -0.17 2.70 6.40
N VAL A 16 -1.34 3.02 5.83
CA VAL A 16 -1.66 2.71 4.42
C VAL A 16 -1.58 3.99 3.62
N PHE A 17 -0.54 4.12 2.79
CA PHE A 17 -0.32 5.31 1.96
C PHE A 17 -1.18 5.33 0.69
N ALA A 18 -1.43 4.17 0.09
CA ALA A 18 -2.15 4.06 -1.17
C ALA A 18 -2.87 2.70 -1.29
N LEU A 19 -3.90 2.68 -2.12
CA LEU A 19 -4.67 1.49 -2.47
C LEU A 19 -4.85 1.44 -3.99
N TRP A 20 -4.94 0.22 -4.53
CA TRP A 20 -5.52 0.00 -5.84
C TRP A 20 -7.04 -0.02 -5.71
N ILE A 21 -7.72 0.88 -6.42
CA ILE A 21 -9.17 1.05 -6.36
C ILE A 21 -9.72 0.95 -7.77
N ALA A 22 -10.83 0.22 -7.94
CA ALA A 22 -11.57 0.15 -9.18
C ALA A 22 -12.97 0.74 -9.02
N ASP A 23 -13.51 1.27 -10.12
CA ASP A 23 -14.90 1.71 -10.18
C ASP A 23 -15.84 0.49 -10.02
N SER A 24 -16.94 0.66 -9.28
CA SER A 24 -17.90 -0.40 -8.98
C SER A 24 -18.50 -1.05 -10.22
N LYS A 25 -18.52 -0.37 -11.37
CA LYS A 25 -18.99 -0.97 -12.64
C LYS A 25 -18.17 -2.19 -13.08
N TRP A 26 -16.95 -2.34 -12.57
CA TRP A 26 -16.07 -3.47 -12.88
C TRP A 26 -16.22 -4.62 -11.90
N GLU A 27 -16.99 -4.47 -10.83
CA GLU A 27 -17.14 -5.48 -9.80
C GLU A 27 -17.63 -6.81 -10.39
N GLY A 28 -16.97 -7.91 -10.01
CA GLY A 28 -17.31 -9.26 -10.49
C GLY A 28 -16.88 -9.59 -11.93
N THR A 29 -16.43 -8.62 -12.72
CA THR A 29 -16.00 -8.86 -14.11
C THR A 29 -14.72 -9.71 -14.17
N ASP A 30 -14.53 -10.44 -15.27
CA ASP A 30 -13.31 -11.22 -15.47
C ASP A 30 -12.07 -10.33 -15.68
N ASP A 31 -12.27 -9.11 -16.18
CA ASP A 31 -11.20 -8.13 -16.35
C ASP A 31 -10.62 -7.68 -15.01
N ILE A 32 -11.46 -7.33 -14.03
CA ILE A 32 -10.94 -6.92 -12.71
C ILE A 32 -10.31 -8.10 -11.97
N LYS A 33 -10.88 -9.31 -12.08
CA LYS A 33 -10.32 -10.53 -11.49
C LYS A 33 -8.94 -10.84 -12.07
N ARG A 34 -8.79 -10.72 -13.40
CA ARG A 34 -7.52 -10.93 -14.10
C ARG A 34 -6.49 -9.89 -13.69
N LEU A 35 -6.87 -8.61 -13.64
CA LEU A 35 -5.99 -7.54 -13.18
C LEU A 35 -5.52 -7.76 -11.73
N HIS A 36 -6.45 -8.06 -10.82
CA HIS A 36 -6.13 -8.36 -9.42
C HIS A 36 -5.14 -9.52 -9.30
N LYS A 37 -5.40 -10.64 -9.99
CA LYS A 37 -4.50 -11.81 -10.01
C LYS A 37 -3.11 -11.44 -10.53
N ASN A 38 -3.03 -10.63 -11.59
CA ASN A 38 -1.76 -10.20 -12.16
C ASN A 38 -0.98 -9.30 -11.18
N LEU A 39 -1.64 -8.35 -10.51
CA LEU A 39 -1.02 -7.49 -9.50
C LEU A 39 -0.49 -8.30 -8.31
N VAL A 40 -1.26 -9.29 -7.83
CA VAL A 40 -0.81 -10.19 -6.76
C VAL A 40 0.43 -10.99 -7.20
N ASN A 41 0.43 -11.52 -8.42
CA ASN A 41 1.58 -12.24 -8.96
C ASN A 41 2.82 -11.35 -9.09
N ILE A 42 2.66 -10.12 -9.61
CA ILE A 42 3.75 -9.14 -9.72
C ILE A 42 4.31 -8.81 -8.34
N LYS A 43 3.45 -8.56 -7.34
CA LYS A 43 3.87 -8.30 -5.96
C LYS A 43 4.74 -9.44 -5.40
N VAL A 44 4.26 -10.68 -5.52
CA VAL A 44 4.97 -11.85 -4.99
C VAL A 44 6.29 -12.11 -5.73
N ASN A 45 6.34 -11.87 -7.04
CA ASN A 45 7.52 -12.12 -7.84
C ASN A 45 8.58 -11.03 -7.72
N SER A 46 8.17 -9.76 -7.61
CA SER A 46 9.08 -8.62 -7.47
C SER A 46 9.86 -8.67 -6.16
N GLN A 47 9.21 -9.03 -5.05
CA GLN A 47 9.88 -9.20 -3.75
C GLN A 47 11.00 -10.25 -3.77
N LYS A 48 10.89 -11.28 -4.63
CA LYS A 48 11.92 -12.31 -4.77
C LYS A 48 13.12 -11.88 -5.60
N ASN A 49 12.97 -10.83 -6.42
CA ASN A 49 13.91 -10.47 -7.48
C ASN A 49 14.20 -8.96 -7.52
N LEU A 50 14.21 -8.27 -6.37
CA LEU A 50 14.45 -6.81 -6.31
C LEU A 50 15.79 -6.41 -6.97
N ALA A 51 16.82 -7.24 -6.84
CA ALA A 51 18.13 -6.99 -7.44
C ALA A 51 18.09 -6.94 -8.98
N ALA A 52 17.24 -7.74 -9.62
CA ALA A 52 17.11 -7.73 -11.07
C ALA A 52 16.54 -6.40 -11.61
N LEU A 53 15.78 -5.68 -10.78
CA LEU A 53 15.25 -4.36 -11.15
C LEU A 53 16.35 -3.28 -11.20
N LEU A 54 17.49 -3.47 -10.52
CA LEU A 54 18.56 -2.48 -10.53
C LEU A 54 19.27 -2.34 -11.89
N GLU A 55 19.12 -3.33 -12.78
CA GLU A 55 19.68 -3.25 -14.13
C GLU A 55 18.93 -2.20 -14.99
N GLU A 56 17.62 -2.02 -14.73
CA GLU A 56 16.76 -1.11 -15.48
C GLU A 56 16.50 0.22 -14.74
N TYR A 57 16.57 0.21 -13.41
CA TYR A 57 16.21 1.36 -12.58
C TYR A 57 17.41 1.93 -11.84
N SER A 58 17.72 3.21 -12.13
CA SER A 58 18.65 4.01 -11.34
C SER A 58 17.95 5.24 -10.79
N PHE A 59 18.08 5.47 -9.48
CA PHE A 59 17.62 6.69 -8.84
C PHE A 59 18.80 7.65 -8.68
N LYS A 60 18.68 8.84 -9.27
CA LYS A 60 19.73 9.85 -9.18
C LYS A 60 20.00 10.19 -7.71
N GLY A 61 21.25 10.02 -7.29
CA GLY A 61 21.69 10.33 -5.92
C GLY A 61 21.50 9.20 -4.91
N LEU A 62 21.08 8.01 -5.33
CA LEU A 62 21.03 6.81 -4.47
C LEU A 62 21.94 5.72 -5.02
N THR A 63 22.59 5.00 -4.11
CA THR A 63 23.32 3.78 -4.46
C THR A 63 22.34 2.62 -4.64
N SER A 64 22.77 1.58 -5.37
CA SER A 64 21.99 0.35 -5.52
C SER A 64 21.58 -0.26 -4.18
N TYR A 65 22.45 -0.18 -3.18
CA TYR A 65 22.14 -0.62 -1.81
C TYR A 65 20.99 0.18 -1.18
N GLN A 66 21.02 1.52 -1.29
CA GLN A 66 19.96 2.38 -0.75
C GLN A 66 18.62 2.16 -1.46
N ILE A 67 18.65 1.84 -2.75
CA ILE A 67 17.45 1.51 -3.51
C ILE A 67 16.85 0.19 -3.04
N LEU A 68 17.68 -0.84 -2.85
CA LEU A 68 17.23 -2.14 -2.35
C LEU A 68 16.70 -2.05 -0.92
N ASP A 69 17.41 -1.36 -0.04
CA ASP A 69 17.00 -1.12 1.35
C ASP A 69 15.64 -0.42 1.39
N TYR A 70 15.45 0.62 0.56
CA TYR A 70 14.17 1.31 0.45
C TYR A 70 13.06 0.39 -0.05
N TRP A 71 13.28 -0.39 -1.11
CA TRP A 71 12.27 -1.31 -1.66
C TRP A 71 11.91 -2.46 -0.71
N ASP A 72 12.87 -2.96 0.06
CA ASP A 72 12.65 -4.06 1.02
C ASP A 72 11.72 -3.63 2.17
N ILE A 73 11.74 -2.35 2.53
CA ILE A 73 10.89 -1.79 3.60
C ILE A 73 9.43 -1.59 3.15
N ILE A 74 9.16 -1.52 1.85
CA ILE A 74 7.80 -1.25 1.36
C ILE A 74 6.90 -2.49 1.52
N ASP A 75 5.94 -2.40 2.43
CA ASP A 75 4.89 -3.41 2.58
C ASP A 75 3.73 -3.16 1.60
N TYR A 76 3.61 -4.03 0.58
CA TYR A 76 2.51 -4.01 -0.39
C TYR A 76 1.30 -4.87 0.04
N ASN A 77 1.25 -5.34 1.29
CA ASN A 77 0.13 -6.13 1.80
C ASN A 77 -0.97 -5.24 2.39
N LEU A 78 -2.21 -5.71 2.28
CA LEU A 78 -3.36 -5.13 2.96
C LEU A 78 -3.94 -6.15 3.95
N THR A 79 -3.22 -6.36 5.05
CA THR A 79 -3.66 -7.28 6.11
C THR A 79 -4.72 -6.63 7.01
N GLU A 80 -5.32 -7.41 7.92
CA GLU A 80 -6.26 -6.88 8.92
C GLU A 80 -5.68 -5.71 9.73
N LYS A 81 -4.40 -5.77 10.11
CA LYS A 81 -3.73 -4.66 10.82
C LYS A 81 -3.65 -3.39 9.98
N HIS A 82 -3.42 -3.52 8.67
CA HIS A 82 -3.44 -2.40 7.74
C HIS A 82 -4.84 -1.80 7.61
N ILE A 83 -5.87 -2.65 7.55
CA ILE A 83 -7.27 -2.20 7.52
C ILE A 83 -7.64 -1.47 8.81
N CYS A 84 -7.23 -1.97 9.98
CA CYS A 84 -7.40 -1.27 11.26
C CYS A 84 -6.70 0.10 11.27
N GLY A 85 -5.47 0.17 10.76
CA GLY A 85 -4.73 1.43 10.63
C GLY A 85 -5.44 2.43 9.71
N LEU A 86 -5.92 1.98 8.55
CA LEU A 86 -6.66 2.79 7.59
C LEU A 86 -7.97 3.34 8.20
N ILE A 87 -8.74 2.49 8.88
CA ILE A 87 -9.97 2.88 9.57
C ILE A 87 -9.67 3.91 10.67
N LYS A 88 -8.60 3.70 11.45
CA LYS A 88 -8.18 4.62 12.49
C LYS A 88 -7.81 5.98 11.89
N PHE A 89 -7.09 6.00 10.77
CA PHE A 89 -6.74 7.22 10.06
C PHE A 89 -7.98 7.99 9.57
N TYR A 90 -8.92 7.32 8.91
CA TYR A 90 -10.17 7.97 8.48
C TYR A 90 -11.00 8.51 9.63
N LYS A 91 -11.01 7.82 10.77
CA LYS A 91 -11.70 8.32 11.97
C LYS A 91 -11.08 9.62 12.45
N LEU A 92 -9.75 9.69 12.56
CA LEU A 92 -9.03 10.90 12.98
C LEU A 92 -9.22 12.04 11.98
N ALA A 93 -9.16 11.75 10.67
CA ALA A 93 -9.39 12.75 9.62
C ALA A 93 -10.82 13.33 9.69
N TYR A 94 -11.82 12.48 9.99
CA TYR A 94 -13.19 12.93 10.19
C TYR A 94 -13.34 13.78 11.45
N GLU A 95 -12.75 13.35 12.57
CA GLU A 95 -12.76 14.10 13.84
C GLU A 95 -12.06 15.46 13.71
N ALA A 96 -11.02 15.55 12.89
CA ALA A 96 -10.31 16.79 12.58
C ALA A 96 -11.04 17.69 11.56
N GLY A 97 -12.09 17.19 10.90
CA GLY A 97 -12.82 17.93 9.86
C GLY A 97 -12.17 17.93 8.48
N GLU A 98 -11.12 17.14 8.26
CA GLU A 98 -10.43 17.00 6.96
C GLU A 98 -11.30 16.28 5.92
N ILE A 99 -12.20 15.40 6.38
CA ILE A 99 -13.18 14.74 5.53
C ILE A 99 -14.60 14.94 6.08
N LYS A 100 -15.55 15.15 5.17
CA LYS A 100 -16.96 15.37 5.52
C LYS A 100 -17.73 14.08 5.80
N LYS A 101 -17.21 12.94 5.33
CA LYS A 101 -17.86 11.63 5.45
C LYS A 101 -16.82 10.56 5.65
N PHE A 102 -17.14 9.58 6.48
CA PHE A 102 -16.35 8.38 6.65
C PHE A 102 -16.49 7.50 5.40
N PRO A 103 -15.40 7.12 4.69
CA PRO A 103 -15.48 6.32 3.47
C PRO A 103 -15.99 4.90 3.76
N SER A 104 -16.91 4.40 2.95
CA SER A 104 -17.28 2.98 2.96
C SER A 104 -16.17 2.16 2.27
N LEU A 105 -15.72 1.09 2.92
CA LEU A 105 -14.71 0.18 2.37
C LEU A 105 -15.40 -1.10 1.88
N ASN A 106 -15.44 -1.31 0.56
CA ASN A 106 -15.74 -2.61 -0.03
C ASN A 106 -14.42 -3.26 -0.44
N LEU A 107 -13.95 -4.20 0.38
CA LEU A 107 -12.65 -4.85 0.20
C LEU A 107 -12.85 -6.24 -0.38
N SER A 108 -12.22 -6.50 -1.53
CA SER A 108 -12.02 -7.85 -2.03
C SER A 108 -10.77 -8.41 -1.36
N VAL A 109 -10.96 -9.23 -0.32
CA VAL A 109 -9.87 -9.95 0.38
C VAL A 109 -9.71 -11.33 -0.24
#